data_AF-A0A1C0SWZ0-F1
#
_entry.id   AF-A0A1C0SWZ0-F1
#
_cell.length_a   1.000
_cell.length_b   1.000
_cell.length_c   1.000
_cell.angle_alpha   90.00
_cell.angle_beta   90.00
_cell.angle_gamma   90.00
#
_symmetry.space_group_name_H-M   'P 1'
#
loop_
_entity.id
_entity.type
_entity.pdbx_description
1 polymer ?
#
loop_
_entity_poly.entity_id
_entity_poly.type
_entity_poly.pdbx_seq_one_letter_code
_entity_poly.pdbx_strand_id
1 'polypeptide(L)'
;MSEEQIDPQMTVNFTIFDPVTGRIDRTGFCVFADVELQKRQGEGLILGSADDVTQYVLDDVITDRPAFSISKTQIAADDVDEAVMHGLPDPVVVKIDDVEHEVAGGSISISSPMPATYRIEIDHWPYLPFNAEIVAS
;
A
#
# COMPACT_ATOMS: atom_id res chain seq x y z
N MET A 1 -34.28 -21.94 4.12
CA MET A 1 -33.39 -20.76 4.21
C MET A 1 -34.26 -19.57 3.86
N SER A 2 -34.60 -18.75 4.83
CA SER A 2 -35.34 -17.50 4.58
C SER A 2 -34.41 -16.54 3.87
N GLU A 3 -34.78 -16.10 2.68
CA GLU A 3 -34.20 -14.90 2.06
C GLU A 3 -34.54 -13.75 3.01
N GLU A 4 -33.54 -13.24 3.72
CA GLU A 4 -33.67 -12.05 4.53
C GLU A 4 -33.97 -10.90 3.55
N GLN A 5 -35.19 -10.38 3.59
CA GLN A 5 -35.59 -9.27 2.73
C GLN A 5 -34.78 -8.03 3.16
N ILE A 6 -33.78 -7.65 2.36
CA ILE A 6 -33.02 -6.42 2.58
C ILE A 6 -33.98 -5.24 2.39
N ASP A 7 -34.13 -4.42 3.43
CA ASP A 7 -34.94 -3.20 3.37
C ASP A 7 -34.30 -2.21 2.38
N PRO A 8 -34.96 -1.87 1.26
CA PRO A 8 -34.40 -0.97 0.27
C PRO A 8 -34.16 0.45 0.80
N GLN A 9 -34.79 0.82 1.92
CA GLN A 9 -34.61 2.12 2.57
C GLN A 9 -33.53 2.12 3.66
N MET A 10 -32.89 0.98 3.93
CA MET A 10 -31.78 0.90 4.87
C MET A 10 -30.57 1.67 4.34
N THR A 11 -29.99 2.53 5.18
CA THR A 11 -28.70 3.17 4.89
C THR A 11 -27.57 2.16 5.02
N VAL A 12 -26.69 2.10 4.02
CA VAL A 12 -25.51 1.24 3.98
C VAL A 12 -24.28 2.05 3.58
N ASN A 13 -23.10 1.60 4.05
CA ASN A 13 -21.83 2.11 3.55
C ASN A 13 -21.45 1.39 2.26
N PHE A 14 -20.80 2.10 1.35
CA PHE A 14 -20.24 1.56 0.12
C PHE A 14 -18.82 2.06 -0.09
N THR A 15 -18.05 1.28 -0.84
CA THR A 15 -16.70 1.60 -1.27
C THR A 15 -16.61 1.44 -2.77
N ILE A 16 -16.13 2.48 -3.45
CA ILE A 16 -15.84 2.49 -4.88
C ILE A 16 -14.32 2.44 -5.06
N PHE A 17 -13.88 1.61 -5.99
CA PHE A 17 -12.47 1.35 -6.23
C PHE A 17 -12.16 1.13 -7.72
N ASP A 18 -10.91 1.26 -8.10
CA ASP A 18 -10.39 0.83 -9.38
C ASP A 18 -10.29 -0.71 -9.40
N PRO A 19 -11.08 -1.42 -10.23
CA PRO A 19 -11.08 -2.88 -10.26
C PRO A 19 -9.79 -3.49 -10.83
N VAL A 20 -8.92 -2.69 -11.47
CA VAL A 20 -7.63 -3.15 -11.99
C VAL A 20 -6.56 -3.15 -10.89
N THR A 21 -6.54 -2.13 -10.05
CA THR A 21 -5.47 -1.94 -9.04
C THR A 21 -5.93 -2.21 -7.61
N GLY A 22 -7.24 -2.27 -7.37
CA GLY A 22 -7.82 -2.34 -6.04
C GLY A 22 -7.84 -0.99 -5.30
N ARG A 23 -7.34 0.09 -5.90
CA ARG A 23 -7.25 1.40 -5.25
C ARG A 23 -8.64 1.94 -4.92
N ILE A 24 -8.86 2.30 -3.67
CA ILE A 24 -10.09 2.94 -3.25
C ILE A 24 -10.09 4.39 -3.74
N ASP A 25 -11.13 4.75 -4.49
CA ASP A 25 -11.31 6.10 -5.01
C ASP A 25 -12.21 6.94 -4.10
N ARG A 26 -13.20 6.29 -3.48
CA ARG A 26 -14.13 6.95 -2.55
C ARG A 26 -14.90 5.95 -1.70
N THR A 27 -15.26 6.40 -0.50
CA THR A 27 -16.24 5.73 0.37
C THR A 27 -17.40 6.67 0.65
N GLY A 28 -18.55 6.09 0.99
CA GLY A 28 -19.74 6.87 1.29
C GLY A 28 -20.84 6.02 1.87
N PHE A 29 -22.00 6.64 2.07
CA PHE A 29 -23.20 5.95 2.50
C PHE A 29 -24.41 6.46 1.73
N CYS A 30 -25.35 5.58 1.47
CA CYS A 30 -26.63 5.90 0.83
C CYS A 30 -27.66 4.83 1.22
N VAL A 31 -28.91 4.97 0.78
CA VAL A 31 -29.89 3.90 0.92
C VAL A 31 -29.52 2.73 0.01
N PHE A 32 -29.81 1.50 0.42
CA PHE A 32 -29.44 0.28 -0.31
C PHE A 32 -29.89 0.30 -1.77
N ALA A 33 -31.10 0.83 -2.05
CA ALA A 33 -31.63 0.96 -3.40
C ALA A 33 -30.80 1.86 -4.33
N ASP A 34 -30.02 2.80 -3.77
CA ASP A 34 -29.24 3.79 -4.52
C ASP A 34 -27.75 3.41 -4.65
N VAL A 35 -27.30 2.30 -4.06
CA VAL A 35 -25.89 1.89 -4.03
C VAL A 35 -25.32 1.73 -5.45
N GLU A 36 -26.03 1.00 -6.32
CA GLU A 36 -25.59 0.79 -7.71
C GLU A 36 -25.51 2.10 -8.51
N LEU A 37 -26.26 3.14 -8.11
CA LEU A 37 -26.21 4.46 -8.76
C LEU A 37 -24.93 5.24 -8.40
N GLN A 38 -24.20 4.83 -7.36
CA GLN A 38 -22.96 5.48 -6.93
C GLN A 38 -21.75 5.09 -7.79
N LYS A 39 -21.84 3.96 -8.50
CA LYS A 39 -20.79 3.44 -9.37
C LYS A 39 -20.85 4.09 -10.75
N ARG A 40 -19.69 4.53 -11.25
CA ARG A 40 -19.52 4.98 -12.63
C ARG A 40 -19.03 3.82 -13.50
N GLN A 41 -19.12 3.99 -14.82
CA GLN A 41 -18.60 3.01 -15.77
C GLN A 41 -17.09 2.78 -15.54
N GLY A 42 -16.70 1.51 -15.39
CA GLY A 42 -15.31 1.10 -15.19
C GLY A 42 -14.88 0.97 -13.74
N GLU A 43 -15.71 1.36 -12.76
CA GLU A 43 -15.37 1.28 -11.35
C GLU A 43 -15.86 -0.05 -10.72
N GLY A 44 -15.20 -0.49 -9.66
CA GLY A 44 -15.65 -1.52 -8.73
C GLY A 44 -16.56 -0.94 -7.65
N LEU A 45 -17.44 -1.77 -7.10
CA LEU A 45 -18.29 -1.41 -5.96
C LEU A 45 -18.38 -2.59 -5.00
N ILE A 46 -18.16 -2.34 -3.72
CA ILE A 46 -18.46 -3.28 -2.63
C ILE A 46 -19.21 -2.57 -1.50
N LEU A 47 -20.01 -3.33 -0.76
CA LEU A 47 -20.64 -2.85 0.47
C LEU A 47 -19.62 -2.85 1.61
N GLY A 48 -19.61 -1.78 2.40
CA GLY A 48 -18.68 -1.60 3.50
C GLY A 48 -18.03 -0.23 3.53
N SER A 49 -17.44 0.08 4.67
CA SER A 49 -16.61 1.26 4.88
C SER A 49 -15.15 0.82 4.86
N ALA A 50 -14.34 1.54 4.09
CA ALA A 50 -12.89 1.37 4.06
C ALA A 50 -12.18 2.69 4.37
N ASP A 51 -10.92 2.60 4.78
CA ASP A 51 -10.00 3.73 4.86
C ASP A 51 -9.17 3.76 3.56
N ASP A 52 -9.35 4.80 2.75
CA ASP A 52 -8.74 4.94 1.42
C ASP A 52 -7.23 5.23 1.45
N VAL A 53 -6.67 5.49 2.63
CA VAL A 53 -5.23 5.69 2.84
C VAL A 53 -4.55 4.36 3.15
N THR A 54 -5.12 3.59 4.07
CA THR A 54 -4.50 2.41 4.67
C THR A 54 -5.02 1.08 4.12
N GLN A 55 -6.07 1.10 3.30
CA GLN A 55 -6.70 -0.11 2.75
C GLN A 55 -6.82 -0.05 1.24
N TYR A 56 -7.11 -1.20 0.64
CA TYR A 56 -7.43 -1.37 -0.77
C TYR A 56 -8.38 -2.57 -0.93
N VAL A 57 -8.88 -2.80 -2.14
CA VAL A 57 -9.73 -3.95 -2.45
C VAL A 57 -8.91 -5.01 -3.19
N LEU A 58 -8.85 -6.21 -2.61
CA LEU A 58 -8.27 -7.40 -3.25
C LEU A 58 -9.34 -8.49 -3.30
N ASP A 59 -9.61 -9.02 -4.49
CA ASP A 59 -10.62 -10.07 -4.70
C ASP A 59 -11.99 -9.74 -4.05
N ASP A 60 -12.47 -8.51 -4.25
CA ASP A 60 -13.70 -7.95 -3.68
C ASP A 60 -13.74 -7.89 -2.13
N VAL A 61 -12.58 -7.92 -1.47
CA VAL A 61 -12.44 -7.79 -0.02
C VAL A 61 -11.59 -6.58 0.35
N ILE A 62 -12.11 -5.76 1.28
CA ILE A 62 -11.35 -4.67 1.90
C ILE A 62 -10.17 -5.27 2.67
N THR A 63 -8.97 -4.92 2.26
CA THR A 63 -7.71 -5.49 2.73
C THR A 63 -6.77 -4.35 3.14
N ASP A 64 -6.04 -4.53 4.23
CA ASP A 64 -5.03 -3.56 4.63
C ASP A 64 -3.88 -3.53 3.61
N ARG A 65 -3.36 -2.32 3.34
CA ARG A 65 -2.19 -2.16 2.50
C ARG A 65 -1.00 -2.89 3.15
N PRO A 66 -0.22 -3.66 2.38
CA PRO A 66 0.93 -4.36 2.91
C PRO A 66 1.98 -3.37 3.42
N ALA A 67 2.78 -3.82 4.39
CA ALA A 67 3.86 -3.08 4.99
C ALA A 67 5.17 -3.85 4.85
N PHE A 68 6.27 -3.11 4.78
CA PHE A 68 7.62 -3.63 4.90
C PHE A 68 8.29 -3.00 6.13
N SER A 69 9.42 -3.56 6.55
CA SER A 69 10.18 -3.06 7.69
C SER A 69 11.62 -2.79 7.32
N ILE A 70 12.23 -1.79 7.96
CA ILE A 70 13.67 -1.52 7.92
C ILE A 70 14.28 -1.85 9.28
N SER A 71 15.39 -2.58 9.31
CA SER A 71 16.01 -3.03 10.56
C SER A 71 16.59 -1.88 11.39
N LYS A 72 17.18 -0.89 10.72
CA LYS A 72 17.77 0.32 11.32
C LYS A 72 18.09 1.37 10.26
N THR A 73 18.29 2.61 10.71
CA THR A 73 18.64 3.78 9.87
C THR A 73 20.01 4.38 10.22
N GLN A 74 20.76 3.73 11.10
CA GLN A 74 22.11 4.12 11.52
C GLN A 74 22.99 2.89 11.39
N ILE A 75 24.07 3.01 10.61
CA ILE A 75 25.04 1.93 10.37
C ILE A 75 26.47 2.43 10.58
N ALA A 76 27.39 1.52 10.93
CA ALA A 76 28.81 1.83 10.91
C ALA A 76 29.32 1.98 9.47
N ALA A 77 30.20 2.95 9.23
CA ALA A 77 30.90 3.12 7.96
C ALA A 77 32.07 2.11 7.78
N ASP A 78 31.79 0.80 7.90
CA ASP A 78 32.79 -0.28 7.89
C ASP A 78 32.56 -1.37 6.83
N ASP A 79 31.53 -1.21 5.99
CA ASP A 79 31.09 -2.19 4.98
C ASP A 79 30.66 -3.57 5.54
N VAL A 80 30.41 -3.65 6.85
CA VAL A 80 29.95 -4.86 7.54
C VAL A 80 28.59 -4.61 8.19
N ASP A 81 28.37 -3.42 8.72
CA ASP A 81 27.13 -3.06 9.37
C ASP A 81 26.03 -2.68 8.37
N GLU A 82 24.97 -3.48 8.31
CA GLU A 82 23.94 -3.36 7.26
C GLU A 82 22.58 -2.91 7.79
N ALA A 83 21.96 -1.97 7.08
CA ALA A 83 20.52 -1.71 7.16
C ALA A 83 19.80 -2.64 6.18
N VAL A 84 18.79 -3.37 6.64
CA VAL A 84 18.09 -4.37 5.82
C VAL A 84 16.61 -4.04 5.78
N MET A 85 16.07 -3.97 4.57
CA MET A 85 14.62 -3.85 4.32
C MET A 85 14.04 -5.22 3.97
N HIS A 86 12.92 -5.58 4.60
CA HIS A 86 12.24 -6.87 4.43
C HIS A 86 10.75 -6.70 4.14
N GLY A 87 10.17 -7.60 3.36
CA GLY A 87 8.76 -7.57 2.98
C GLY A 87 8.46 -6.60 1.85
N LEU A 88 9.51 -6.23 1.09
CA LEU A 88 9.36 -5.42 -0.11
C LEU A 88 8.53 -6.15 -1.16
N PRO A 89 7.79 -5.41 -2.01
CA PRO A 89 7.18 -6.00 -3.20
C PRO A 89 8.24 -6.69 -4.08
N ASP A 90 7.83 -7.72 -4.81
CA ASP A 90 8.71 -8.49 -5.67
C ASP A 90 8.13 -8.59 -7.09
N PRO A 91 8.73 -7.93 -8.11
CA PRO A 91 9.85 -6.99 -8.03
C PRO A 91 9.42 -5.57 -7.58
N VAL A 92 10.36 -4.78 -7.06
CA VAL A 92 10.15 -3.35 -6.75
C VAL A 92 11.33 -2.50 -7.20
N VAL A 93 11.06 -1.25 -7.58
CA VAL A 93 12.10 -0.23 -7.80
C VAL A 93 12.32 0.54 -6.50
N VAL A 94 13.55 0.52 -6.00
CA VAL A 94 14.01 1.32 -4.85
C VAL A 94 14.93 2.41 -5.38
N LYS A 95 14.65 3.67 -5.02
CA LYS A 95 15.50 4.79 -5.39
C LYS A 95 16.47 5.09 -4.24
N ILE A 96 17.77 5.13 -4.53
CA ILE A 96 18.83 5.47 -3.57
C ILE A 96 19.57 6.68 -4.13
N ASP A 97 19.52 7.83 -3.45
CA ASP A 97 20.14 9.09 -3.89
C ASP A 97 19.81 9.43 -5.36
N ASP A 98 18.52 9.37 -5.68
CA ASP A 98 17.96 9.57 -7.02
C ASP A 98 18.30 8.52 -8.09
N VAL A 99 19.05 7.46 -7.73
CA VAL A 99 19.38 6.34 -8.63
C VAL A 99 18.41 5.18 -8.41
N GLU A 100 17.82 4.67 -9.49
CA GLU A 100 16.88 3.55 -9.45
C GLU A 100 17.61 2.19 -9.38
N HIS A 101 17.14 1.33 -8.48
CA HIS A 101 17.60 -0.04 -8.30
C HIS A 101 16.40 -0.99 -8.37
N GLU A 102 16.44 -1.97 -9.26
CA GLU A 102 15.48 -3.07 -9.29
C GLU A 102 15.84 -4.10 -8.21
N VAL A 103 14.90 -4.37 -7.32
CA VAL A 103 15.03 -5.31 -6.21
C VAL A 103 14.05 -6.44 -6.43
N ALA A 104 14.58 -7.66 -6.45
CA ALA A 104 13.81 -8.90 -6.50
C ALA A 104 14.06 -9.73 -5.24
N GLY A 105 13.11 -10.61 -4.88
CA GLY A 105 13.20 -11.47 -3.70
C GLY A 105 12.77 -10.82 -2.38
N GLY A 106 12.17 -9.63 -2.43
CA GLY A 106 11.48 -9.00 -1.28
C GLY A 106 12.38 -8.42 -0.19
N SER A 107 13.68 -8.27 -0.43
CA SER A 107 14.62 -7.63 0.50
C SER A 107 15.83 -7.00 -0.17
N ILE A 108 16.40 -5.97 0.46
CA ILE A 108 17.66 -5.33 0.08
C ILE A 108 18.46 -4.97 1.34
N SER A 109 19.79 -5.09 1.27
CA SER A 109 20.71 -4.61 2.31
C SER A 109 21.52 -3.42 1.81
N ILE A 110 21.84 -2.51 2.73
CA ILE A 110 22.61 -1.28 2.49
C ILE A 110 23.74 -1.22 3.52
N SER A 111 24.99 -1.24 3.03
CA SER A 111 26.23 -1.01 3.77
C SER A 111 27.02 0.13 3.13
N SER A 112 28.00 0.67 3.86
CA SER A 112 28.97 1.59 3.29
C SER A 112 30.33 1.52 3.99
N PRO A 113 31.45 1.59 3.25
CA PRO A 113 32.79 1.75 3.81
C PRO A 113 33.14 3.21 4.19
N MET A 114 32.27 4.17 3.90
CA MET A 114 32.52 5.60 4.13
C MET A 114 31.33 6.31 4.77
N PRO A 115 31.57 7.30 5.65
CA PRO A 115 30.49 8.10 6.22
C PRO A 115 29.70 8.83 5.13
N ALA A 116 28.38 8.64 5.12
CA ALA A 116 27.45 9.18 4.13
C ALA A 116 26.01 9.10 4.64
N THR A 117 25.10 9.83 4.01
CA THR A 117 23.65 9.68 4.21
C THR A 117 23.03 9.24 2.89
N TYR A 118 22.31 8.11 2.91
CA TYR A 118 21.61 7.54 1.77
C TYR A 118 20.12 7.82 1.88
N ARG A 119 19.55 8.52 0.90
CA ARG A 119 18.10 8.77 0.82
C ARG A 119 17.42 7.65 0.06
N ILE A 120 16.49 6.98 0.72
CA ILE A 120 15.73 5.85 0.18
C ILE A 120 14.31 6.31 -0.13
N GLU A 121 13.86 6.06 -1.37
CA GLU A 121 12.47 6.28 -1.79
C GLU A 121 11.89 5.02 -2.41
N ILE A 122 10.65 4.69 -2.03
CA ILE A 122 9.88 3.59 -2.62
C ILE A 122 8.47 4.08 -2.86
N ASP A 123 8.03 4.08 -4.12
CA ASP A 123 6.66 4.37 -4.51
C ASP A 123 6.12 3.20 -5.34
N HIS A 124 5.40 2.30 -4.67
CA HIS A 124 4.89 1.08 -5.28
C HIS A 124 3.55 0.69 -4.69
N TRP A 125 2.47 0.86 -5.47
CA TRP A 125 1.15 0.39 -5.08
C TRP A 125 1.11 -1.15 -4.98
N PRO A 126 0.47 -1.77 -3.96
CA PRO A 126 -0.40 -1.18 -2.93
C PRO A 126 0.33 -0.79 -1.63
N TYR A 127 1.65 -0.69 -1.59
CA TYR A 127 2.36 -0.20 -0.41
C TYR A 127 2.27 1.32 -0.30
N LEU A 128 2.30 1.85 0.92
CA LEU A 128 2.37 3.29 1.13
C LEU A 128 3.70 3.85 0.60
N PRO A 129 3.71 5.05 -0.01
CA PRO A 129 4.96 5.72 -0.36
C PRO A 129 5.86 5.86 0.86
N PHE A 130 7.13 5.51 0.69
CA PHE A 130 8.11 5.47 1.77
C PHE A 130 9.31 6.34 1.44
N ASN A 131 9.77 7.08 2.45
CA ASN A 131 10.96 7.91 2.38
C ASN A 131 11.72 7.79 3.71
N ALA A 132 13.00 7.46 3.65
CA ALA A 132 13.87 7.39 4.83
C ALA A 132 15.32 7.75 4.49
N GLU A 133 16.09 8.09 5.52
CA GLU A 133 17.53 8.30 5.42
C GLU A 133 18.25 7.20 6.21
N ILE A 134 19.28 6.60 5.62
CA ILE A 134 20.22 5.71 6.30
C ILE A 134 21.54 6.47 6.44
N VAL A 135 22.00 6.67 7.67
CA VAL A 135 23.24 7.36 7.97
C VAL A 135 24.32 6.35 8.29
N ALA A 136 25.40 6.37 7.52
CA ALA A 136 26.65 5.68 7.81
C ALA A 136 27.61 6.64 8.51
N SER A 137 28.13 6.25 9.68
CA SER A 137 29.07 7.08 10.47
C SER A 137 30.24 6.30 11.05
#